data_AF-A0A3D0JFV3-F1
#
_entry.id   AF-A0A3D0JFV3-F1
#
_cell.length_a   1.000
_cell.length_b   1.000
_cell.length_c   1.000
_cell.angle_alpha   90.00
_cell.angle_beta   90.00
_cell.angle_gamma   90.00
#
_symmetry.space_group_name_H-M   'P 1'
#
loop_
_entity.id
_entity.type
_entity.pdbx_description
1 polymer ?
#
loop_
_entity_poly.entity_id
_entity_poly.type
_entity_poly.pdbx_seq_one_letter_code
_entity_poly.pdbx_strand_id
1 'polypeptide(L)'
;MDFDKRTEETVNKLLKSYEDKKEINGIDISNQPDKKAIIEIISKLLKILYPGYYSDRIYRQYSLKNNMAATIEDVIFNMNKITFNVCKYANAFADLSEDELREKVAE
;
A
#
# COMPACT_ATOMS: atom_id res chain seq x y z
N MET A 1 34.75 -9.01 -21.23
CA MET A 1 35.71 -7.96 -20.81
C MET A 1 35.23 -6.56 -21.18
N ASP A 2 34.92 -6.23 -22.44
CA ASP A 2 34.39 -4.89 -22.79
C ASP A 2 32.94 -4.67 -22.30
N PHE A 3 32.10 -5.70 -22.37
CA PHE A 3 30.69 -5.61 -21.98
C PHE A 3 30.50 -5.44 -20.46
N ASP A 4 31.29 -6.16 -19.66
CA ASP A 4 31.25 -6.08 -18.19
C ASP A 4 31.63 -4.67 -17.73
N LYS A 5 32.67 -4.10 -18.36
CA LYS A 5 33.16 -2.75 -18.08
C LYS A 5 32.13 -1.67 -18.44
N ARG A 6 31.47 -1.82 -19.60
CA ARG A 6 30.36 -0.92 -19.99
C ARG A 6 29.14 -1.05 -19.07
N THR A 7 28.85 -2.25 -18.58
CA THR A 7 27.76 -2.49 -17.63
C THR A 7 28.07 -1.79 -16.31
N GLU A 8 29.28 -1.97 -15.79
CA GLU A 8 29.75 -1.33 -14.56
C GLU A 8 29.76 0.20 -14.66
N GLU A 9 30.24 0.76 -15.77
CA GLU A 9 30.17 2.20 -16.03
C GLU A 9 28.73 2.74 -16.08
N THR A 10 27.80 1.96 -16.64
CA THR A 10 26.38 2.33 -16.72
C THR A 10 25.74 2.32 -15.33
N VAL A 11 26.01 1.28 -14.54
CA VAL A 11 25.53 1.18 -13.15
C VAL A 11 26.08 2.34 -12.31
N ASN A 12 27.37 2.64 -12.42
CA ASN A 12 27.99 3.74 -11.67
C ASN A 12 27.41 5.11 -12.04
N LYS A 13 27.12 5.35 -13.32
CA LYS A 13 26.44 6.58 -13.77
C LYS A 13 25.02 6.69 -13.21
N LEU A 14 24.29 5.58 -13.16
CA LEU A 14 22.94 5.53 -12.61
C LEU A 14 22.93 5.80 -11.10
N LEU A 15 23.84 5.17 -10.35
CA LEU A 15 23.99 5.37 -8.91
C LEU A 15 24.35 6.83 -8.60
N LYS A 16 25.29 7.41 -9.35
CA LYS A 16 25.64 8.82 -9.21
C LYS A 16 24.47 9.76 -9.52
N SER A 17 23.62 9.41 -10.49
CA SER A 17 22.40 10.17 -10.77
C SER A 17 21.37 10.11 -9.62
N TYR A 18 21.46 9.12 -8.71
CA TYR A 18 20.59 9.05 -7.55
C TYR A 18 21.05 9.96 -6.40
N GLU A 19 22.34 10.29 -6.32
CA GLU A 19 22.88 11.18 -5.28
C GLU A 19 22.37 12.62 -5.40
N ASP A 20 22.17 13.10 -6.63
CA ASP A 20 21.79 14.51 -6.91
C ASP A 20 20.30 14.80 -6.70
N LYS A 21 19.42 13.78 -6.68
CA LYS A 21 17.96 13.96 -6.62
C LYS A 21 17.38 13.50 -5.28
N LYS A 22 17.69 14.24 -4.22
CA LYS A 22 17.07 14.04 -2.89
C LYS A 22 15.53 14.11 -2.90
N GLU A 23 14.91 14.78 -3.87
CA GLU A 23 13.44 14.84 -3.98
C GLU A 23 12.81 13.54 -4.46
N ILE A 24 13.50 12.78 -5.33
CA ILE A 24 13.01 11.49 -5.86
C ILE A 24 13.52 10.32 -5.01
N ASN A 25 14.75 10.42 -4.49
CA ASN A 25 15.42 9.35 -3.76
C ASN A 25 15.45 9.54 -2.24
N GLY A 26 15.07 10.72 -1.73
CA GLY A 26 14.97 11.01 -0.30
C GLY A 26 13.64 10.59 0.33
N ILE A 27 12.88 9.80 -0.42
CA ILE A 27 11.65 9.20 0.03
C ILE A 27 12.02 7.99 0.87
N ASP A 28 11.50 7.92 2.09
CA ASP A 28 11.61 6.77 2.98
C ASP A 28 11.05 5.50 2.30
N ILE A 29 11.91 4.80 1.55
CA ILE A 29 11.57 3.58 0.79
C ILE A 29 10.96 2.54 1.72
N SER A 30 11.37 2.52 2.99
CA SER A 30 10.91 1.57 3.99
C SER A 30 9.48 1.84 4.46
N ASN A 31 9.07 3.11 4.51
CA ASN A 31 7.71 3.50 4.93
C ASN A 31 6.80 3.87 3.74
N GLN A 32 7.23 3.64 2.49
CA GLN A 32 6.39 3.94 1.33
C GLN A 32 5.11 3.09 1.32
N PRO A 33 3.93 3.68 1.02
CA PRO A 33 2.70 2.93 0.90
C PRO A 33 2.78 1.82 -0.15
N ASP A 34 2.37 0.60 0.21
CA ASP A 34 2.34 -0.53 -0.71
C ASP A 34 1.20 -0.39 -1.72
N LYS A 35 1.55 -0.12 -2.98
CA LYS A 35 0.62 -0.02 -4.10
C LYS A 35 -0.24 -1.29 -4.26
N LYS A 36 0.31 -2.49 -4.02
CA LYS A 36 -0.44 -3.74 -4.14
C LYS A 36 -1.55 -3.81 -3.09
N ALA A 37 -1.24 -3.43 -1.85
CA ALA A 37 -2.23 -3.38 -0.78
C ALA A 37 -3.38 -2.41 -1.11
N ILE A 38 -3.09 -1.24 -1.69
CA ILE A 38 -4.12 -0.28 -2.13
C ILE A 38 -5.03 -0.89 -3.21
N ILE A 39 -4.44 -1.51 -4.24
CA ILE A 39 -5.20 -2.16 -5.32
C ILE A 39 -6.09 -3.28 -4.76
N GLU A 40 -5.60 -4.06 -3.80
CA GLU A 40 -6.35 -5.13 -3.17
C GLU A 40 -7.58 -4.61 -2.41
N ILE A 41 -7.42 -3.52 -1.65
CA ILE A 41 -8.54 -2.88 -0.94
C ILE A 41 -9.60 -2.41 -1.93
N ILE A 42 -9.20 -1.70 -3.00
CA ILE A 42 -10.13 -1.22 -4.04
C ILE A 42 -10.86 -2.41 -4.66
N SER A 43 -10.15 -3.51 -4.92
CA SER A 43 -10.74 -4.72 -5.48
C SER A 43 -11.75 -5.36 -4.52
N LYS A 44 -11.47 -5.38 -3.20
CA LYS A 44 -12.40 -5.86 -2.17
C LYS A 44 -13.63 -4.95 -2.06
N LEU A 45 -13.47 -3.63 -2.11
CA LEU A 45 -14.57 -2.66 -2.12
C LEU A 45 -15.49 -2.87 -3.33
N LEU A 46 -14.94 -3.08 -4.52
CA LEU A 46 -15.73 -3.37 -5.73
C LEU A 46 -16.51 -4.68 -5.61
N LYS A 47 -15.94 -5.71 -4.98
CA LYS A 47 -16.64 -6.98 -4.68
C LYS A 47 -17.79 -6.82 -3.70
N ILE A 48 -17.67 -5.89 -2.74
CA ILE A 48 -18.73 -5.57 -1.77
C ILE A 48 -19.86 -4.77 -2.47
N LEU A 49 -19.51 -3.77 -3.28
CA LEU A 49 -20.48 -2.88 -3.92
C LEU A 49 -21.25 -3.55 -5.07
N TYR A 50 -20.56 -4.38 -5.86
CA TYR A 50 -21.14 -5.07 -7.01
C TYR A 50 -20.92 -6.58 -6.93
N PRO A 51 -21.56 -7.25 -5.94
CA PRO A 51 -21.42 -8.68 -5.75
C PRO A 51 -21.88 -9.44 -7.00
N GLY A 52 -21.01 -10.31 -7.52
CA GLY A 52 -21.28 -11.14 -8.71
C GLY A 52 -20.84 -10.54 -10.06
N TYR A 53 -20.53 -9.24 -10.13
CA TYR A 53 -19.81 -8.65 -11.28
C TYR A 53 -18.29 -8.76 -11.07
N TYR A 54 -17.81 -8.36 -9.89
CA TYR A 54 -16.39 -8.46 -9.49
C TYR A 54 -16.09 -9.69 -8.61
N SER A 55 -17.13 -10.38 -8.16
CA SER A 55 -17.03 -11.53 -7.26
C SER A 55 -17.21 -12.83 -8.06
N ASP A 56 -16.54 -13.91 -7.64
CA ASP A 56 -16.64 -15.20 -8.33
C ASP A 56 -18.09 -15.67 -8.44
N ARG A 57 -18.49 -16.21 -9.59
CA ARG A 57 -19.91 -16.52 -9.93
C ARG A 57 -20.61 -17.51 -9.00
N ILE A 58 -19.92 -18.11 -8.02
CA ILE A 58 -20.43 -19.18 -7.17
C ILE A 58 -20.58 -18.68 -5.73
N TYR A 59 -21.61 -17.88 -5.47
CA TYR A 59 -22.05 -17.58 -4.10
C TYR A 59 -23.33 -18.37 -3.79
N ARG A 60 -23.23 -19.40 -2.94
CA ARG A 60 -24.42 -19.93 -2.26
C ARG A 60 -24.93 -18.85 -1.32
N GLN A 61 -26.21 -18.48 -1.41
CA GLN A 61 -26.81 -17.37 -0.63
C GLN A 61 -26.50 -17.40 0.88
N TYR A 62 -26.41 -18.59 1.48
CA TYR A 62 -26.12 -18.77 2.90
C TYR A 62 -24.67 -18.44 3.31
N SER A 63 -23.69 -18.56 2.40
CA SER A 63 -22.30 -18.16 2.67
C SER A 63 -22.04 -16.69 2.35
N LEU A 64 -22.96 -16.01 1.66
CA LEU A 64 -22.79 -14.63 1.21
C LEU A 64 -22.70 -13.65 2.39
N LYS A 65 -23.60 -13.74 3.38
CA LYS A 65 -23.62 -12.80 4.51
C LYS A 65 -22.35 -12.88 5.35
N ASN A 66 -21.92 -14.09 5.71
CA ASN A 66 -20.72 -14.30 6.51
C ASN A 66 -19.45 -13.94 5.74
N ASN A 67 -19.39 -14.26 4.44
CA ASN A 67 -18.26 -13.88 3.59
C ASN A 67 -18.19 -12.36 3.37
N MET A 68 -19.33 -11.70 3.22
CA MET A 68 -19.41 -10.25 3.09
C MET A 68 -18.97 -9.55 4.38
N ALA A 69 -19.40 -10.04 5.56
CA ALA A 69 -18.95 -9.53 6.85
C ALA A 69 -17.43 -9.66 7.00
N ALA A 70 -16.86 -10.83 6.71
CA ALA A 70 -15.41 -11.04 6.76
C ALA A 70 -14.67 -10.13 5.75
N THR A 71 -15.21 -9.94 4.55
CA THR A 71 -14.61 -9.06 3.54
C THR A 71 -14.63 -7.59 3.99
N ILE A 72 -15.71 -7.15 4.66
CA ILE A 72 -15.81 -5.80 5.22
C ILE A 72 -14.81 -5.60 6.35
N GLU A 73 -14.70 -6.55 7.27
CA GLU A 73 -13.73 -6.52 8.38
C GLU A 73 -12.29 -6.45 7.84
N ASP A 74 -11.97 -7.28 6.85
CA ASP A 74 -10.69 -7.24 6.15
C ASP A 74 -10.42 -5.87 5.51
N VAL A 75 -11.43 -5.25 4.88
CA VAL A 75 -11.28 -3.93 4.27
C VAL A 75 -11.02 -2.86 5.33
N ILE A 76 -11.78 -2.84 6.42
CA ILE A 76 -11.60 -1.88 7.52
C ILE A 76 -10.18 -1.98 8.09
N PHE A 77 -9.74 -3.20 8.42
CA PHE A 77 -8.40 -3.42 8.97
C PHE A 77 -7.30 -2.97 8.00
N ASN A 78 -7.39 -3.36 6.73
CA ASN A 78 -6.39 -3.01 5.73
C ASN A 78 -6.39 -1.52 5.41
N MET A 79 -7.55 -0.85 5.40
CA MET A 79 -7.65 0.59 5.20
C MET A 79 -6.95 1.34 6.33
N ASN A 80 -7.25 1.02 7.59
CA ASN A 80 -6.61 1.66 8.74
C ASN A 80 -5.08 1.49 8.70
N LYS A 81 -4.61 0.29 8.33
CA LYS A 81 -3.17 0.03 8.16
C LYS A 81 -2.53 0.92 7.08
N ILE A 82 -3.20 1.11 5.93
CA ILE A 82 -2.66 1.95 4.86
C ILE A 82 -2.70 3.42 5.26
N THR A 83 -3.80 3.91 5.85
CA THR A 83 -3.90 5.29 6.34
C THR A 83 -2.77 5.59 7.33
N PHE A 84 -2.51 4.70 8.29
CA PHE A 84 -1.40 4.82 9.23
C PHE A 84 -0.05 4.94 8.52
N ASN A 85 0.24 4.05 7.57
CA ASN A 85 1.50 4.09 6.81
C ASN A 85 1.64 5.37 5.98
N VAL A 86 0.56 5.84 5.37
CA VAL A 86 0.53 7.10 4.60
C VAL A 86 0.77 8.31 5.50
N CYS A 87 0.13 8.36 6.68
CA CYS A 87 0.35 9.44 7.66
C CYS A 87 1.81 9.49 8.10
N LYS A 88 2.39 8.33 8.45
CA LYS A 88 3.81 8.21 8.82
C LYS A 88 4.73 8.66 7.69
N TYR A 89 4.47 8.19 6.47
CA TYR A 89 5.24 8.54 5.29
C TYR A 89 5.19 10.04 4.95
N ALA A 90 4.00 10.64 5.02
CA ALA A 90 3.79 12.05 4.76
C ALA A 90 4.29 12.96 5.90
N ASN A 91 4.81 12.37 6.99
CA ASN A 91 5.10 13.05 8.25
C ASN A 91 3.91 13.90 8.74
N ALA A 92 2.69 13.46 8.41
CA ALA A 92 1.47 14.06 8.89
C ALA A 92 1.30 13.66 10.36
N PHE A 93 1.02 14.63 11.23
CA PHE A 93 0.95 14.42 12.68
C PHE A 93 2.29 14.02 13.32
N ALA A 94 3.38 14.70 12.94
CA ALA A 94 4.72 14.51 13.52
C ALA A 94 4.78 14.66 15.06
N ASP A 95 3.77 15.32 15.64
CA ASP A 95 3.67 15.62 17.06
C ASP A 95 3.03 14.48 17.87
N LEU A 96 2.39 13.53 17.20
CA LEU A 96 1.72 12.39 17.82
C LEU A 96 2.69 11.22 17.97
N SER A 97 2.59 10.52 19.10
CA SER A 97 3.19 9.20 19.26
C SER A 97 2.55 8.18 18.32
N GLU A 98 3.22 7.04 18.11
CA GLU A 98 2.69 5.98 17.25
C GLU A 98 1.33 5.46 17.75
N ASP A 99 1.14 5.37 19.07
CA ASP A 99 -0.09 4.88 19.68
C ASP A 99 -1.25 5.89 19.51
N GLU A 100 -0.98 7.19 19.70
CA GLU A 100 -1.97 8.25 19.45
C GLU A 100 -2.35 8.33 17.97
N LEU A 101 -1.39 8.12 17.06
CA LEU A 101 -1.67 8.07 15.63
C LEU A 101 -2.53 6.85 15.27
N ARG A 102 -2.30 5.69 15.90
CA ARG A 102 -3.13 4.48 15.69
C ARG A 102 -4.55 4.68 16.16
N GLU A 103 -4.74 5.30 17.32
CA GLU A 103 -6.07 5.63 17.83
C GLU A 103 -6.79 6.60 16.89
N LYS A 104 -6.11 7.68 16.47
CA LYS A 104 -6.66 8.67 15.53
C LYS A 104 -7.04 8.10 14.17
N VAL A 105 -6.32 7.09 13.68
CA VAL A 105 -6.61 6.43 12.40
C VAL A 105 -7.73 5.40 12.53
N ALA A 106 -7.98 4.90 13.75
CA ALA A 106 -9.04 3.93 14.03
C ALA A 106 -10.39 4.59 14.37
N GLU A 107 -10.41 5.88 14.74
CA GLU A 107 -11.59 6.74 14.86
C GLU A 107 -12.28 7.01 13.51
#